data_AF-A0A8H7KRA7-F1
#
_entry.id   AF-A0A8H7KRA7-F1
#
_cell.length_a   1.000
_cell.length_b   1.000
_cell.length_c   1.000
_cell.angle_alpha   90.00
_cell.angle_beta   90.00
_cell.angle_gamma   90.00
#
_symmetry.space_group_name_H-M   'P 1'
#
loop_
_entity.id
_entity.type
_entity.pdbx_description
1 polymer ?
#
loop_
_entity_poly.entity_id
_entity_poly.type
_entity_poly.pdbx_seq_one_letter_code
_entity_poly.pdbx_strand_id
1 'polypeptide(L)'
;MNTQQHPVITIDVILDRRTAREALGAILHSILFHRLFGTIKPQTFDVLDVTMPGVSDYEMEQLIADRVDALWKGIENGTNKRGQQIVVTFSEKRARKSSWFPVYMGEEEVAWEQWIVNAEMRQPKTEHDRQALDIALASTLSKALHTMLTHTSSERGRTAVPLITNSAGISPFPLRMVVKVGGVEIAVHRTNLADHSEGFSPPPNTKPHEEIVPLTESGDTLELLFQFMYPQRQPDLKKMDFKQLAELSEAAEKYQVFAAMGVCNIYMSGAYSEHPFEVMLYGMRHGYADIMDQAEKKALEVSPTLAFECFTQQVYIAWAMAGPAGQPTSIFEQHTTSWARPVWTE
;
A
#
# COMPACT_ATOMS: atom_id res chain seq x y z
N MET A 1 2.95 -3.97 29.37
CA MET A 1 4.01 -4.48 28.48
C MET A 1 4.61 -3.27 27.80
N ASN A 2 5.88 -2.97 28.09
CA ASN A 2 6.56 -1.78 27.58
C ASN A 2 6.82 -2.03 26.09
N THR A 3 6.02 -1.43 25.19
CA THR A 3 6.37 -1.33 23.77
C THR A 3 7.69 -0.57 23.72
N GLN A 4 8.82 -1.28 23.56
CA GLN A 4 10.12 -0.63 23.39
C GLN A 4 10.02 0.30 22.18
N GLN A 5 9.90 1.59 22.45
CA GLN A 5 9.85 2.62 21.43
C GLN A 5 11.29 2.79 20.91
N HIS A 6 11.56 2.19 19.75
CA HIS A 6 12.86 2.33 19.09
C HIS A 6 13.07 3.78 18.59
N PRO A 7 14.32 4.21 18.36
CA PRO A 7 14.58 5.51 17.75
C PRO A 7 13.99 5.59 16.34
N VAL A 8 13.25 6.66 16.08
CA VAL A 8 12.74 7.03 14.76
C VAL A 8 13.37 8.36 14.38
N ILE A 9 14.08 8.39 13.26
CA ILE A 9 14.79 9.57 12.76
C ILE A 9 14.16 9.99 11.44
N THR A 10 13.81 11.26 11.32
CA THR A 10 13.13 11.82 10.15
C THR A 10 14.05 12.75 9.38
N ILE A 11 14.07 12.62 8.05
CA ILE A 11 14.78 13.50 7.13
C ILE A 11 13.74 14.03 6.15
N ASP A 12 13.46 15.32 6.22
CA ASP A 12 12.55 15.99 5.30
C ASP A 12 13.36 16.60 4.15
N VAL A 13 13.04 16.21 2.91
CA VAL A 13 13.74 16.67 1.72
C VAL A 13 12.75 17.17 0.67
N ILE A 14 13.04 18.35 0.12
CA ILE A 14 12.26 18.95 -0.96
C ILE A 14 13.06 18.80 -2.24
N LEU A 15 12.46 18.19 -3.25
CA LEU A 15 13.13 17.72 -4.46
C LEU A 15 12.40 18.20 -5.70
N ASP A 16 13.14 18.38 -6.79
CA ASP A 16 12.56 18.51 -8.13
C ASP A 16 12.74 17.23 -8.95
N ARG A 17 12.16 17.21 -10.14
CA ARG A 17 12.20 16.02 -11.01
C ARG A 17 13.63 15.62 -11.43
N ARG A 18 14.57 16.56 -11.40
CA ARG A 18 15.93 16.36 -11.89
C ARG A 18 16.85 15.79 -10.82
N THR A 19 16.68 16.26 -9.58
CA THR A 19 17.54 15.91 -8.44
C THR A 19 17.00 14.76 -7.59
N ALA A 20 15.70 14.43 -7.70
CA ALA A 20 15.06 13.48 -6.80
C ALA A 20 15.76 12.12 -6.70
N ARG A 21 16.08 11.49 -7.82
CA ARG A 21 16.70 10.15 -7.82
C ARG A 21 18.07 10.16 -7.16
N GLU A 22 18.93 11.10 -7.57
CA GLU A 22 20.30 11.21 -7.07
C GLU A 22 20.32 11.55 -5.57
N ALA A 23 19.52 12.54 -5.14
CA ALA A 23 19.47 12.96 -3.75
C ALA A 23 18.91 11.86 -2.82
N LEU A 24 17.84 11.18 -3.21
CA LEU A 24 17.27 10.07 -2.41
C LEU A 24 18.25 8.90 -2.33
N GLY A 25 18.87 8.53 -3.45
CA GLY A 25 19.89 7.48 -3.47
C GLY A 25 21.05 7.80 -2.52
N ALA A 26 21.58 9.02 -2.58
CA ALA A 26 22.69 9.47 -1.73
C ALA A 26 22.33 9.47 -0.23
N ILE A 27 21.12 9.91 0.13
CA ILE A 27 20.62 9.84 1.52
C ILE A 27 20.55 8.39 2.00
N LEU A 28 19.97 7.48 1.22
CA LEU A 28 19.82 6.07 1.60
C LEU A 28 21.17 5.38 1.72
N HIS A 29 22.09 5.63 0.78
CA HIS A 29 23.47 5.14 0.87
C HIS A 29 24.18 5.64 2.13
N SER A 30 23.98 6.89 2.52
CA SER A 30 24.57 7.46 3.74
C SER A 30 24.01 6.81 5.02
N ILE A 31 22.71 6.53 5.07
CA ILE A 31 22.09 5.81 6.19
C ILE A 31 22.73 4.42 6.32
N LEU A 32 22.79 3.67 5.22
CA LEU A 32 23.40 2.32 5.22
C LEU A 32 24.88 2.36 5.57
N PHE A 33 25.63 3.34 5.07
CA PHE A 33 27.05 3.50 5.38
C PHE A 33 27.33 3.58 6.89
N HIS A 34 26.41 4.16 7.67
CA HIS A 34 26.53 4.27 9.12
C HIS A 34 25.86 3.13 9.92
N ARG A 35 25.23 2.17 9.24
CA ARG A 35 24.42 1.12 9.87
C ARG A 35 24.68 -0.30 9.38
N LEU A 36 25.47 -0.47 8.33
CA LEU A 36 26.05 -1.75 7.95
C LEU A 36 27.31 -1.98 8.79
N PHE A 37 27.28 -2.99 9.65
CA PHE A 37 28.36 -3.27 10.62
C PHE A 37 29.40 -4.27 10.11
N GLY A 38 29.24 -4.82 8.90
CA GLY A 38 30.23 -5.67 8.27
C GLY A 38 31.32 -4.88 7.52
N THR A 39 32.19 -5.59 6.80
CA THR A 39 33.19 -4.94 5.95
C THR A 39 32.53 -4.39 4.70
N ILE A 40 32.35 -3.07 4.65
CA ILE A 40 31.82 -2.35 3.50
C ILE A 40 32.94 -1.68 2.71
N LYS A 41 32.82 -1.68 1.38
CA LYS A 41 33.66 -0.85 0.52
C LYS A 41 33.05 0.55 0.41
N PRO A 42 33.74 1.62 0.81
CA PRO A 42 33.21 2.97 0.72
C PRO A 42 33.13 3.46 -0.73
N GLN A 43 32.13 4.29 -1.01
CA GLN A 43 31.97 5.10 -2.22
C GLN A 43 31.43 6.48 -1.83
N THR A 44 31.52 7.45 -2.75
CA THR A 44 30.98 8.80 -2.58
C THR A 44 29.98 9.12 -3.69
N PHE A 45 28.98 9.92 -3.34
CA PHE A 45 27.97 10.45 -4.25
C PHE A 45 27.97 11.98 -4.14
N ASP A 46 28.25 12.66 -5.24
CA ASP A 46 28.21 14.12 -5.30
C ASP A 46 26.82 14.56 -5.76
N VAL A 47 26.08 15.22 -4.87
CA VAL A 47 24.76 15.78 -5.15
C VAL A 47 24.83 17.29 -4.91
N LEU A 48 24.75 18.05 -5.99
CA LEU A 48 25.04 19.49 -6.00
C LEU A 48 26.46 19.75 -5.48
N ASP A 49 26.62 20.52 -4.41
CA ASP A 49 27.89 20.84 -3.74
C ASP A 49 28.14 20.00 -2.48
N VAL A 50 27.41 18.89 -2.30
CA VAL A 50 27.54 18.00 -1.13
C VAL A 50 28.01 16.62 -1.55
N THR A 51 29.14 16.18 -0.99
CA THR A 51 29.66 14.81 -1.14
C THR A 51 29.15 13.93 -0.01
N MET A 52 28.29 12.97 -0.35
CA MET A 52 27.65 12.03 0.58
C MET A 52 28.39 10.68 0.57
N PRO A 53 28.66 10.05 1.72
CA PRO A 53 29.23 8.70 1.76
C PRO A 53 28.20 7.65 1.34
N GLY A 54 28.71 6.50 0.92
CA GLY A 54 27.88 5.37 0.53
C GLY A 54 28.63 4.06 0.49
N VAL A 55 27.89 3.03 0.11
CA VAL A 55 28.30 1.63 0.17
C VAL A 55 28.38 1.10 -1.25
N SER A 56 29.55 0.60 -1.64
CA SER A 56 29.77 -0.10 -2.91
C SER A 56 29.50 -1.58 -2.69
N ASP A 57 28.24 -1.96 -2.82
CA ASP A 57 27.74 -3.33 -2.70
C ASP A 57 26.56 -3.51 -3.65
N TYR A 58 26.62 -4.54 -4.50
CA TYR A 58 25.65 -4.74 -5.59
C TYR A 58 24.22 -4.92 -5.07
N GLU A 59 24.03 -5.67 -3.97
CA GLU A 59 22.70 -5.93 -3.43
C GLU A 59 22.10 -4.64 -2.83
N MET A 60 22.91 -3.84 -2.12
CA MET A 60 22.47 -2.57 -1.55
C MET A 60 22.21 -1.50 -2.63
N GLU A 61 23.07 -1.41 -3.65
CA GLU A 61 22.88 -0.52 -4.79
C GLU A 61 21.57 -0.83 -5.51
N GLN A 62 21.30 -2.11 -5.79
CA GLN A 62 20.06 -2.53 -6.45
C GLN A 62 18.83 -2.27 -5.56
N LEU A 63 18.89 -2.60 -4.26
CA LEU A 63 17.81 -2.33 -3.33
C LEU A 63 17.45 -0.84 -3.27
N ILE A 64 18.47 0.03 -3.21
CA ILE A 64 18.28 1.48 -3.19
C ILE A 64 17.67 1.94 -4.51
N ALA A 65 18.23 1.53 -5.65
CA ALA A 65 17.72 1.89 -6.97
C ALA A 65 16.25 1.48 -7.15
N ASP A 66 15.90 0.25 -6.80
CA ASP A 66 14.54 -0.27 -6.89
C ASP A 66 13.55 0.53 -6.04
N ARG A 67 13.95 0.93 -4.83
CA ARG A 67 13.08 1.69 -3.91
C ARG A 67 12.93 3.15 -4.33
N VAL A 68 13.99 3.77 -4.85
CA VAL A 68 13.93 5.11 -5.42
C VAL A 68 13.03 5.13 -6.66
N ASP A 69 13.16 4.14 -7.55
CA ASP A 69 12.31 4.04 -8.74
C ASP A 69 10.85 3.71 -8.41
N ALA A 70 10.60 2.88 -7.40
CA ALA A 70 9.24 2.61 -6.92
C ALA A 70 8.57 3.90 -6.39
N LEU A 71 9.30 4.70 -5.59
CA LEU A 71 8.80 6.01 -5.13
C LEU A 71 8.53 6.93 -6.33
N TRP A 72 9.45 6.98 -7.29
CA TRP A 72 9.33 7.81 -8.48
C TRP A 72 8.10 7.45 -9.33
N LYS A 73 7.88 6.16 -9.60
CA LYS A 73 6.68 5.68 -10.30
C LYS A 73 5.39 6.04 -9.55
N GLY A 74 5.41 5.91 -8.22
CA GLY A 74 4.28 6.34 -7.37
C GLY A 74 3.98 7.84 -7.45
N ILE A 75 5.01 8.67 -7.58
CA ILE A 75 4.87 10.12 -7.79
C ILE A 75 4.28 10.44 -9.16
N GLU A 76 4.69 9.73 -10.21
CA GLU A 76 4.20 9.98 -11.58
C GLU A 76 2.75 9.54 -11.79
N ASN A 77 2.33 8.46 -11.12
CA ASN A 77 1.00 7.89 -11.28
C ASN A 77 -0.05 8.49 -10.32
N GLY A 78 0.36 9.22 -9.29
CA GLY A 78 -0.51 9.67 -8.20
C GLY A 78 -1.08 11.09 -8.36
N THR A 79 -2.33 11.28 -7.95
CA THR A 79 -2.99 12.60 -7.83
C THR A 79 -2.54 13.40 -6.59
N ASN A 80 -1.94 12.74 -5.59
CA ASN A 80 -1.49 13.37 -4.33
C ASN A 80 0.04 13.46 -4.22
N LYS A 81 0.58 14.69 -4.33
CA LYS A 81 2.02 15.01 -4.18
C LYS A 81 2.48 15.16 -2.71
N ARG A 82 1.76 14.57 -1.76
CA ARG A 82 2.06 14.64 -0.33
C ARG A 82 2.12 13.24 0.28
N GLY A 83 2.98 13.05 1.28
CA GLY A 83 3.11 11.78 2.01
C GLY A 83 3.96 10.73 1.28
N GLN A 84 4.91 11.16 0.44
CA GLN A 84 5.91 10.28 -0.17
C GLN A 84 7.03 10.04 0.84
N GLN A 85 7.27 8.77 1.18
CA GLN A 85 8.28 8.40 2.17
C GLN A 85 9.05 7.17 1.72
N ILE A 86 10.34 7.13 2.04
CA ILE A 86 11.11 5.89 2.09
C ILE A 86 11.45 5.63 3.55
N VAL A 87 11.02 4.49 4.07
CA VAL A 87 11.27 4.07 5.44
C VAL A 87 12.30 2.95 5.43
N VAL A 88 13.42 3.16 6.13
CA VAL A 88 14.46 2.17 6.35
C VAL A 88 14.34 1.66 7.78
N THR A 89 14.09 0.37 7.94
CA THR A 89 13.93 -0.27 9.25
C THR A 89 15.01 -1.30 9.46
N PHE A 90 15.69 -1.21 10.60
CA PHE A 90 16.62 -2.22 11.08
C PHE A 90 15.95 -3.03 12.19
N SER A 91 15.98 -4.35 12.05
CA SER A 91 15.35 -5.28 13.00
C SER A 91 16.36 -6.24 13.64
N GLU A 92 15.95 -6.91 14.70
CA GLU A 92 16.65 -8.07 15.24
C GLU A 92 15.72 -9.27 15.26
N LYS A 93 16.27 -10.44 14.94
CA LYS A 93 15.54 -11.71 15.10
C LYS A 93 15.50 -12.08 16.56
N ARG A 94 14.32 -12.08 17.16
CA ARG A 94 14.06 -12.56 18.52
C ARG A 94 13.27 -13.86 18.46
N ALA A 95 13.68 -14.83 19.29
CA ALA A 95 12.86 -15.99 19.57
C ALA A 95 11.61 -15.54 20.34
N ARG A 96 10.42 -15.80 19.78
CA ARG A 96 9.14 -15.54 20.44
C ARG A 96 8.99 -16.48 21.62
N LYS A 97 9.09 -15.96 22.85
CA LYS A 97 8.74 -16.70 24.06
C LYS A 97 7.23 -16.59 24.28
N SER A 98 6.47 -17.61 23.88
CA SER A 98 5.07 -17.75 24.31
C SER A 98 5.03 -17.99 25.82
N SER A 99 4.35 -17.13 26.57
CA SER A 99 4.22 -17.23 28.03
C SER A 99 3.34 -18.40 28.49
N TRP A 100 2.70 -19.13 27.57
CA TRP A 100 1.68 -20.13 27.91
C TRP A 100 1.93 -21.53 27.31
N PHE A 101 2.76 -21.69 26.27
CA PHE A 101 3.20 -23.03 25.80
C PHE A 101 4.60 -23.01 25.15
N PRO A 102 5.54 -23.90 25.56
CA PRO A 102 6.90 -23.96 25.03
C PRO A 102 7.06 -24.62 23.64
N VAL A 103 5.97 -25.01 22.98
CA VAL A 103 6.01 -25.83 21.74
C VAL A 103 6.09 -25.00 20.45
N TYR A 104 5.71 -23.72 20.48
CA TYR A 104 5.78 -22.83 19.32
C TYR A 104 6.92 -21.82 19.48
N MET A 105 8.12 -22.22 19.06
CA MET A 105 9.24 -21.30 18.85
C MET A 105 9.05 -20.66 17.47
N GLY A 106 8.44 -19.47 17.41
CA GLY A 106 8.47 -18.62 16.22
C GLY A 106 9.65 -17.66 16.28
N GLU A 107 10.32 -17.38 15.17
CA GLU A 107 11.21 -16.22 15.06
C GLU A 107 10.33 -14.99 14.77
N GLU A 108 10.56 -13.90 15.50
CA GLU A 108 9.93 -12.60 15.26
C GLU A 108 11.02 -11.58 14.96
N GLU A 109 10.79 -10.69 14.00
CA GLU A 109 11.67 -9.56 13.73
C GLU A 109 11.17 -8.31 14.47
N VAL A 110 11.98 -7.79 15.38
CA VAL A 110 11.63 -6.61 16.19
C VAL A 110 12.49 -5.43 15.75
N ALA A 111 11.85 -4.35 15.29
CA ALA A 111 12.54 -3.12 14.89
C ALA A 111 13.27 -2.48 16.08
N TRP A 112 14.56 -2.20 15.90
CA TRP A 112 15.40 -1.50 16.89
C TRP A 112 15.82 -0.09 16.45
N GLU A 113 15.67 0.26 15.17
CA GLU A 113 15.86 1.62 14.67
C GLU A 113 15.12 1.83 13.34
N GLN A 114 14.62 3.05 13.11
CA GLN A 114 13.92 3.41 11.88
C GLN A 114 14.34 4.80 11.37
N TRP A 115 14.59 4.90 10.07
CA TRP A 115 14.81 6.16 9.35
C TRP A 115 13.68 6.42 8.37
N ILE A 116 13.09 7.61 8.42
CA ILE A 116 11.99 8.02 7.54
C ILE A 116 12.50 9.19 6.70
N VAL A 117 12.64 8.97 5.40
CA VAL A 117 12.97 10.00 4.42
C VAL A 117 11.66 10.50 3.80
N ASN A 118 11.19 11.66 4.24
CA ASN A 118 10.01 12.33 3.68
C ASN A 118 10.41 13.13 2.45
N ALA A 119 9.86 12.78 1.30
CA ALA A 119 10.10 13.49 0.04
C ALA A 119 8.91 14.40 -0.28
N GLU A 120 9.18 15.68 -0.54
CA GLU A 120 8.21 16.61 -1.09
C GLU A 120 8.63 17.01 -2.51
N MET A 121 7.78 16.74 -3.50
CA MET A 121 8.06 17.11 -4.89
C MET A 121 7.61 18.53 -5.19
N ARG A 122 8.55 19.40 -5.55
CA ARG A 122 8.30 20.77 -6.03
C ARG A 122 8.81 20.96 -7.44
N GLN A 123 7.99 21.64 -8.26
CA GLN A 123 8.36 21.98 -9.62
C GLN A 123 8.71 23.48 -9.67
N PRO A 124 10.01 23.85 -9.78
CA PRO A 124 10.40 25.25 -9.92
C PRO A 124 9.84 25.82 -11.24
N LYS A 125 9.33 27.05 -11.18
CA LYS A 125 8.72 27.73 -12.35
C LYS A 125 9.73 28.61 -13.08
N THR A 126 10.72 29.12 -12.37
CA THR A 126 11.77 29.98 -12.90
C THR A 126 13.14 29.43 -12.59
N GLU A 127 14.15 29.90 -13.33
CA GLU A 127 15.55 29.57 -13.07
C GLU A 127 16.01 30.04 -11.68
N HIS A 128 15.50 31.18 -11.21
CA HIS A 128 15.78 31.68 -9.87
C HIS A 128 15.20 30.76 -8.78
N ASP A 129 13.95 30.30 -8.95
CA ASP A 129 13.34 29.33 -8.04
C ASP A 129 14.13 28.01 -8.00
N ARG A 130 14.65 27.59 -9.16
CA ARG A 130 15.46 26.38 -9.26
C ARG A 130 16.78 26.53 -8.51
N GLN A 131 17.48 27.65 -8.67
CA GLN A 131 18.71 27.93 -7.92
C GLN A 131 18.45 27.99 -6.41
N ALA A 132 17.35 28.62 -5.99
CA ALA A 132 16.96 28.65 -4.58
C ALA A 132 16.66 27.25 -4.03
N LEU A 133 16.01 26.39 -4.83
CA LEU A 133 15.75 25.00 -4.47
C LEU A 133 17.03 24.17 -4.39
N ASP A 134 17.96 24.33 -5.35
CA ASP A 134 19.26 23.64 -5.33
C ASP A 134 20.05 24.01 -4.05
N ILE A 135 20.13 25.30 -3.70
CA ILE A 135 20.78 25.76 -2.45
C ILE A 135 20.10 25.17 -1.21
N ALA A 136 18.77 25.14 -1.19
CA ALA A 136 18.01 24.58 -0.07
C ALA A 136 18.20 23.05 0.05
N LEU A 137 18.28 22.35 -1.07
CA LEU A 137 18.53 20.91 -1.12
C LEU A 137 19.93 20.60 -0.59
N ALA A 138 20.96 21.28 -1.06
CA ALA A 138 22.33 21.15 -0.56
C ALA A 138 22.43 21.35 0.96
N SER A 139 21.80 22.42 1.48
CA SER A 139 21.73 22.67 2.92
C SER A 139 21.03 21.53 3.66
N THR A 140 19.95 20.99 3.09
CA THR A 140 19.20 19.85 3.64
C THR A 140 20.04 18.58 3.66
N LEU A 141 20.78 18.27 2.59
CA LEU A 141 21.67 17.10 2.52
C LEU A 141 22.79 17.18 3.56
N SER A 142 23.42 18.35 3.71
CA SER A 142 24.43 18.60 4.73
C SER A 142 23.87 18.42 6.15
N LYS A 143 22.66 18.93 6.41
CA LYS A 143 21.95 18.71 7.68
C LYS A 143 21.61 17.25 7.89
N ALA A 144 21.21 16.52 6.85
CA ALA A 144 20.90 15.11 6.94
C ALA A 144 22.13 14.30 7.36
N LEU A 145 23.32 14.54 6.77
CA LEU A 145 24.57 13.91 7.21
C LEU A 145 24.91 14.25 8.66
N HIS A 146 24.77 15.51 9.04
CA HIS A 146 25.02 15.93 10.41
C HIS A 146 24.08 15.21 11.40
N THR A 147 22.80 15.08 11.05
CA THR A 147 21.81 14.31 11.82
C THR A 147 22.20 12.85 11.91
N MET A 148 22.60 12.22 10.80
CA MET A 148 23.06 10.83 10.78
C MET A 148 24.24 10.63 11.71
N LEU A 149 25.31 11.42 11.55
CA LEU A 149 26.53 11.34 12.35
C LEU A 149 26.27 11.61 13.83
N THR A 150 25.48 12.64 14.14
CA THR A 150 25.15 12.99 15.52
C THR A 150 24.35 11.87 16.19
N HIS A 151 23.37 11.32 15.48
CA HIS A 151 22.58 10.22 16.01
C HIS A 151 23.42 8.95 16.18
N THR A 152 24.13 8.51 15.14
CA THR A 152 24.87 7.25 15.12
C THR A 152 26.02 7.22 16.12
N SER A 153 26.64 8.37 16.43
CA SER A 153 27.67 8.51 17.46
C SER A 153 27.13 8.75 18.88
N SER A 154 25.87 9.19 19.02
CA SER A 154 25.25 9.43 20.34
C SER A 154 25.14 8.17 21.19
N GLU A 155 25.06 8.31 22.51
CA GLU A 155 24.78 7.19 23.41
C GLU A 155 23.47 6.48 23.04
N ARG A 156 22.41 7.23 22.72
CA ARG A 156 21.13 6.69 22.27
C ARG A 156 21.25 5.84 21.00
N GLY A 157 21.97 6.32 19.99
CA GLY A 157 22.16 5.58 18.74
C GLY A 157 23.06 4.37 18.89
N ARG A 158 24.08 4.43 19.77
CA ARG A 158 24.97 3.28 20.03
C ARG A 158 24.30 2.19 20.86
N THR A 159 23.51 2.56 21.86
CA THR A 159 22.81 1.62 22.74
C THR A 159 21.59 0.97 22.10
N ALA A 160 21.05 1.57 21.03
CA ALA A 160 19.96 0.98 20.25
C ALA A 160 20.40 -0.25 19.44
N VAL A 161 21.68 -0.34 19.08
CA VAL A 161 22.22 -1.45 18.29
C VAL A 161 22.24 -2.73 19.15
N PRO A 162 21.56 -3.81 18.72
CA PRO A 162 21.57 -5.06 19.47
C PRO A 162 22.94 -5.73 19.49
N LEU A 163 23.08 -6.77 20.32
CA LEU A 163 24.31 -7.56 20.33
C LEU A 163 24.47 -8.31 19.01
N ILE A 164 25.60 -8.13 18.33
CA ILE A 164 25.96 -8.88 17.13
C ILE A 164 26.30 -10.32 17.54
N THR A 165 25.44 -11.26 17.19
CA THR A 165 25.61 -12.70 17.48
C THR A 165 26.05 -13.51 16.25
N ASN A 166 25.91 -12.94 15.05
CA ASN A 166 26.37 -13.50 13.79
C ASN A 166 26.99 -12.37 12.94
N SER A 167 28.19 -12.57 12.43
CA SER A 167 28.93 -11.58 11.64
C SER A 167 29.04 -11.97 10.15
N ALA A 168 28.13 -12.80 9.64
CA ALA A 168 28.08 -13.14 8.22
C ALA A 168 27.54 -11.95 7.40
N GLY A 169 28.25 -11.58 6.33
CA GLY A 169 27.83 -10.54 5.39
C GLY A 169 28.10 -9.10 5.86
N ILE A 170 27.52 -8.13 5.14
CA ILE A 170 27.71 -6.69 5.38
C ILE A 170 26.77 -6.14 6.47
N SER A 171 25.70 -6.87 6.81
CA SER A 171 24.79 -6.54 7.92
C SER A 171 24.54 -7.76 8.81
N PRO A 172 24.77 -7.66 10.13
CA PRO A 172 24.37 -8.69 11.08
C PRO A 172 22.87 -8.63 11.43
N PHE A 173 22.16 -7.61 10.98
CA PHE A 173 20.75 -7.33 11.29
C PHE A 173 19.91 -7.31 10.01
N PRO A 174 18.68 -7.86 10.02
CA PRO A 174 17.79 -7.68 8.88
C PRO A 174 17.47 -6.19 8.65
N LEU A 175 17.36 -5.86 7.36
CA LEU A 175 17.14 -4.52 6.84
C LEU A 175 15.94 -4.58 5.90
N ARG A 176 14.98 -3.68 6.12
CA ARG A 176 13.82 -3.50 5.23
C ARG A 176 13.75 -2.06 4.76
N MET A 177 13.53 -1.86 3.46
CA MET A 177 13.20 -0.54 2.89
C MET A 177 11.79 -0.57 2.33
N VAL A 178 10.98 0.40 2.73
CA VAL A 178 9.56 0.51 2.38
C VAL A 178 9.30 1.85 1.72
N VAL A 179 8.59 1.82 0.59
CA VAL A 179 8.09 3.03 -0.07
C VAL A 179 6.64 3.25 0.35
N LYS A 180 6.33 4.43 0.88
CA LYS A 180 4.96 4.86 1.19
C LYS A 180 4.58 6.01 0.27
N VAL A 181 3.46 5.87 -0.44
CA VAL A 181 2.89 6.92 -1.30
C VAL A 181 1.47 7.17 -0.81
N GLY A 182 1.21 8.35 -0.24
CA GLY A 182 -0.06 8.64 0.43
C GLY A 182 -0.10 8.21 1.90
N GLY A 183 1.05 7.86 2.49
CA GLY A 183 1.20 7.73 3.94
C GLY A 183 0.64 6.47 4.62
N VAL A 184 0.02 5.54 3.88
CA VAL A 184 -0.57 4.32 4.48
C VAL A 184 0.27 3.09 4.11
N GLU A 185 0.78 2.40 5.13
CA GLU A 185 1.32 1.04 5.02
C GLU A 185 0.48 0.15 5.93
N ILE A 186 -0.06 -0.92 5.37
CA ILE A 186 -0.84 -1.89 6.14
C ILE A 186 -0.08 -3.21 6.15
N ALA A 187 0.44 -3.57 7.33
CA ALA A 187 1.10 -4.84 7.53
C ALA A 187 0.05 -5.92 7.81
N VAL A 188 -0.03 -6.92 6.92
CA VAL A 188 -0.99 -8.03 7.03
C VAL A 188 -0.24 -9.35 7.09
N HIS A 189 -0.68 -10.27 7.94
CA HIS A 189 -0.06 -11.59 8.04
C HIS A 189 -0.40 -12.42 6.80
N ARG A 190 0.63 -12.98 6.15
CA ARG A 190 0.47 -13.85 4.98
C ARG A 190 -0.47 -15.03 5.24
N THR A 191 -0.43 -15.61 6.45
CA THR A 191 -1.35 -16.68 6.85
C THR A 191 -2.81 -16.22 6.81
N ASN A 192 -3.11 -15.03 7.33
CA ASN A 192 -4.47 -14.51 7.32
C ASN A 192 -4.95 -14.20 5.90
N LEU A 193 -4.08 -13.64 5.05
CA LEU A 193 -4.37 -13.44 3.63
C LEU A 193 -4.72 -14.78 2.95
N ALA A 194 -3.89 -15.80 3.14
CA ALA A 194 -4.11 -17.12 2.53
C ALA A 194 -5.37 -17.82 3.05
N ASP A 195 -5.70 -17.66 4.33
CA ASP A 195 -6.83 -18.34 4.95
C ASP A 195 -8.19 -17.64 4.68
N HIS A 196 -8.18 -16.34 4.42
CA HIS A 196 -9.41 -15.52 4.35
C HIS A 196 -9.66 -14.88 2.99
N SER A 197 -8.78 -15.09 2.01
CA SER A 197 -8.92 -14.51 0.67
C SER A 197 -8.28 -15.38 -0.40
N GLU A 198 -8.84 -15.34 -1.61
CA GLU A 198 -8.21 -15.95 -2.79
C GLU A 198 -7.41 -14.92 -3.60
N GLY A 199 -7.82 -13.65 -3.59
CA GLY A 199 -7.23 -12.60 -4.43
C GLY A 199 -5.89 -12.02 -3.94
N PHE A 200 -5.45 -12.36 -2.72
CA PHE A 200 -4.12 -11.99 -2.21
C PHE A 200 -3.08 -13.11 -2.33
N SER A 201 -3.42 -14.25 -2.95
CA SER A 201 -2.49 -15.36 -3.11
C SER A 201 -1.39 -15.02 -4.11
N PRO A 202 -0.11 -15.00 -3.70
CA PRO A 202 0.99 -14.83 -4.64
C PRO A 202 1.09 -16.07 -5.56
N PRO A 203 1.56 -15.93 -6.81
CA PRO A 203 1.72 -17.06 -7.73
C PRO A 203 2.57 -18.19 -7.12
N PRO A 204 2.34 -19.45 -7.51
CA PRO A 204 3.16 -20.58 -7.09
C PRO A 204 4.64 -20.27 -7.40
N ASN A 205 5.53 -20.50 -6.42
CA ASN A 205 6.97 -20.22 -6.46
C ASN A 205 7.43 -18.79 -6.13
N THR A 206 6.53 -17.90 -5.67
CA THR A 206 6.94 -16.60 -5.15
C THR A 206 7.71 -16.78 -3.83
N LYS A 207 9.02 -16.44 -3.84
CA LYS A 207 9.87 -16.51 -2.65
C LYS A 207 9.28 -15.66 -1.51
N PRO A 208 9.41 -16.06 -0.24
CA PRO A 208 9.03 -15.24 0.89
C PRO A 208 10.02 -14.09 1.06
N HIS A 209 9.90 -13.07 0.22
CA HIS A 209 10.42 -11.74 0.54
C HIS A 209 9.26 -10.86 0.98
N GLU A 210 9.52 -9.96 1.92
CA GLU A 210 8.61 -8.89 2.31
C GLU A 210 8.48 -7.89 1.15
N GLU A 211 7.71 -8.29 0.14
CA GLU A 211 7.39 -7.46 -1.02
C GLU A 211 6.20 -6.57 -0.68
N ILE A 212 6.37 -5.26 -0.88
CA ILE A 212 5.26 -4.30 -0.76
C ILE A 212 4.52 -4.33 -2.09
N VAL A 213 3.28 -4.81 -2.05
CA VAL A 213 2.42 -4.86 -3.23
C VAL A 213 1.58 -3.58 -3.26
N PRO A 214 1.70 -2.73 -4.30
CA PRO A 214 0.81 -1.60 -4.45
C PRO A 214 -0.61 -2.10 -4.74
N LEU A 215 -1.57 -1.65 -3.94
CA LEU A 215 -2.99 -1.92 -4.12
C LEU A 215 -3.69 -0.67 -4.64
N THR A 216 -4.79 -0.86 -5.38
CA THR A 216 -5.53 0.24 -6.02
C THR A 216 -6.53 0.91 -5.09
N GLU A 217 -6.91 0.23 -4.01
CA GLU A 217 -7.88 0.70 -3.03
C GLU A 217 -7.25 1.68 -2.05
N SER A 218 -8.09 2.50 -1.42
CA SER A 218 -7.63 3.43 -0.39
C SER A 218 -7.18 2.68 0.88
N GLY A 219 -6.34 3.34 1.68
CA GLY A 219 -5.93 2.82 2.98
C GLY A 219 -7.12 2.51 3.89
N ASP A 220 -8.10 3.43 3.97
CA ASP A 220 -9.30 3.27 4.79
C ASP A 220 -10.13 2.05 4.35
N THR A 221 -10.29 1.85 3.04
CA THR A 221 -10.99 0.68 2.47
C THR A 221 -10.28 -0.62 2.84
N LEU A 222 -8.95 -0.65 2.70
CA LEU A 222 -8.15 -1.83 3.00
C LEU A 222 -8.11 -2.14 4.49
N GLU A 223 -8.06 -1.12 5.37
CA GLU A 223 -8.15 -1.32 6.81
C GLU A 223 -9.49 -1.97 7.20
N LEU A 224 -10.59 -1.50 6.64
CA LEU A 224 -11.91 -2.12 6.85
C LEU A 224 -11.94 -3.56 6.33
N LEU A 225 -11.41 -3.80 5.13
CA LEU A 225 -11.36 -5.13 4.53
C LEU A 225 -10.54 -6.11 5.37
N PHE A 226 -9.35 -5.71 5.79
CA PHE A 226 -8.48 -6.55 6.60
C PHE A 226 -9.04 -6.79 8.00
N GLN A 227 -9.94 -5.95 8.52
CA GLN A 227 -10.61 -6.28 9.79
C GLN A 227 -11.35 -7.61 9.75
N PHE A 228 -11.90 -7.99 8.58
CA PHE A 228 -12.56 -9.28 8.36
C PHE A 228 -11.63 -10.50 8.41
N MET A 229 -10.32 -10.30 8.27
CA MET A 229 -9.32 -11.38 8.22
C MET A 229 -8.66 -11.68 9.56
N TYR A 230 -9.05 -10.98 10.63
CA TYR A 230 -8.44 -11.12 11.94
C TYR A 230 -9.48 -11.52 13.00
N PRO A 231 -9.06 -12.21 14.08
CA PRO A 231 -9.93 -12.55 15.21
C PRO A 231 -10.32 -11.31 16.04
N GLN A 232 -11.16 -10.46 15.48
CA GLN A 232 -11.62 -9.23 16.10
C GLN A 232 -13.09 -8.96 15.77
N ARG A 233 -13.64 -7.89 16.35
CA ARG A 233 -15.01 -7.46 16.01
C ARG A 233 -15.02 -6.93 14.58
N GLN A 234 -16.01 -7.38 13.82
CA GLN A 234 -16.23 -6.93 12.45
C GLN A 234 -16.64 -5.46 12.41
N PRO A 235 -16.30 -4.74 11.33
CA PRO A 235 -16.67 -3.34 11.20
C PRO A 235 -18.19 -3.16 11.16
N ASP A 236 -18.65 -2.04 11.71
CA ASP A 236 -20.08 -1.72 11.79
C ASP A 236 -20.53 -0.96 10.54
N LEU A 237 -20.94 -1.71 9.51
CA LEU A 237 -21.34 -1.17 8.21
C LEU A 237 -22.56 -0.23 8.28
N LYS A 238 -23.35 -0.26 9.37
CA LYS A 238 -24.49 0.67 9.57
C LYS A 238 -24.08 2.12 9.72
N LYS A 239 -22.83 2.37 10.12
CA LYS A 239 -22.29 3.70 10.38
C LYS A 239 -21.53 4.29 9.20
N MET A 240 -21.34 3.52 8.13
CA MET A 240 -20.61 3.94 6.95
C MET A 240 -21.54 4.73 6.03
N ASP A 241 -20.98 5.71 5.31
CA ASP A 241 -21.68 6.28 4.17
C ASP A 241 -21.69 5.30 2.99
N PHE A 242 -22.55 5.56 1.99
CA PHE A 242 -22.69 4.66 0.85
C PHE A 242 -21.40 4.53 0.03
N LYS A 243 -20.59 5.59 -0.05
CA LYS A 243 -19.34 5.57 -0.80
C LYS A 243 -18.36 4.59 -0.17
N GLN A 244 -18.16 4.66 1.14
CA GLN A 244 -17.30 3.73 1.87
C GLN A 244 -17.80 2.29 1.77
N LEU A 245 -19.12 2.09 1.88
CA LEU A 245 -19.74 0.78 1.70
C LEU A 245 -19.46 0.21 0.30
N ALA A 246 -19.66 1.01 -0.76
CA ALA A 246 -19.44 0.59 -2.13
C ALA A 246 -17.96 0.25 -2.38
N GLU A 247 -17.03 1.09 -1.94
CA GLU A 247 -15.58 0.83 -2.06
C GLU A 247 -15.16 -0.45 -1.33
N LEU A 248 -15.66 -0.68 -0.10
CA LEU A 248 -15.41 -1.90 0.66
C LEU A 248 -16.01 -3.14 -0.04
N SER A 249 -17.21 -3.00 -0.60
CA SER A 249 -17.90 -4.10 -1.30
C SER A 249 -17.14 -4.52 -2.55
N GLU A 250 -16.71 -3.56 -3.38
CA GLU A 250 -15.88 -3.87 -4.57
C GLU A 250 -14.54 -4.51 -4.17
N ALA A 251 -13.90 -4.04 -3.11
CA ALA A 251 -12.66 -4.63 -2.62
C ALA A 251 -12.87 -6.05 -2.09
N ALA A 252 -13.97 -6.30 -1.37
CA ALA A 252 -14.31 -7.62 -0.85
C ALA A 252 -14.51 -8.64 -1.98
N GLU A 253 -15.20 -8.25 -3.06
CA GLU A 253 -15.40 -9.08 -4.25
C GLU A 253 -14.08 -9.32 -4.99
N LYS A 254 -13.34 -8.24 -5.27
CA LYS A 254 -12.06 -8.30 -6.01
C LYS A 254 -11.04 -9.22 -5.35
N TYR A 255 -10.93 -9.15 -4.03
CA TYR A 255 -9.99 -9.98 -3.28
C TYR A 255 -10.60 -11.29 -2.77
N GLN A 256 -11.88 -11.53 -3.04
CA GLN A 256 -12.64 -12.69 -2.59
C GLN A 256 -12.52 -12.91 -1.08
N VAL A 257 -12.75 -11.86 -0.31
CA VAL A 257 -12.77 -11.92 1.16
C VAL A 257 -14.15 -12.37 1.59
N PHE A 258 -14.39 -13.68 1.57
CA PHE A 258 -15.73 -14.27 1.71
C PHE A 258 -16.50 -13.81 2.95
N ALA A 259 -15.79 -13.60 4.06
CA ALA A 259 -16.39 -13.09 5.30
C ALA A 259 -16.96 -11.67 5.16
N ALA A 260 -16.34 -10.84 4.30
CA ALA A 260 -16.79 -9.49 4.00
C ALA A 260 -17.88 -9.49 2.91
N MET A 261 -17.72 -10.29 1.85
CA MET A 261 -18.62 -10.32 0.68
C MET A 261 -20.08 -10.49 1.08
N GLY A 262 -20.40 -11.50 1.91
CA GLY A 262 -21.79 -11.77 2.30
C GLY A 262 -22.41 -10.62 3.10
N VAL A 263 -21.65 -10.01 4.02
CA VAL A 263 -22.14 -8.89 4.82
C VAL A 263 -22.29 -7.63 3.95
N CYS A 264 -21.31 -7.35 3.09
CA CYS A 264 -21.35 -6.23 2.15
C CYS A 264 -22.56 -6.33 1.22
N ASN A 265 -22.83 -7.51 0.66
CA ASN A 265 -23.98 -7.74 -0.20
C ASN A 265 -25.31 -7.44 0.53
N ILE A 266 -25.48 -7.85 1.79
CA ILE A 266 -26.69 -7.53 2.58
C ILE A 266 -26.90 -6.01 2.69
N TYR A 267 -25.83 -5.24 2.96
CA TYR A 267 -25.93 -3.78 3.08
C TYR A 267 -26.11 -3.09 1.73
N MET A 268 -25.44 -3.57 0.67
CA MET A 268 -25.68 -3.11 -0.70
C MET A 268 -27.13 -3.35 -1.13
N SER A 269 -27.67 -4.53 -0.82
CA SER A 269 -29.09 -4.85 -1.04
C SER A 269 -30.00 -3.88 -0.30
N GLY A 270 -29.70 -3.52 0.95
CA GLY A 270 -30.48 -2.53 1.70
C GLY A 270 -30.42 -1.10 1.15
N ALA A 271 -29.37 -0.76 0.39
CA ALA A 271 -29.17 0.59 -0.16
C ALA A 271 -29.88 0.84 -1.49
N TYR A 272 -30.47 -0.18 -2.13
CA TYR A 272 -31.04 -0.09 -3.48
C TYR A 272 -32.11 0.99 -3.65
N SER A 273 -32.84 1.33 -2.59
CA SER A 273 -33.89 2.36 -2.65
C SER A 273 -33.34 3.77 -2.80
N GLU A 274 -32.16 4.02 -2.21
CA GLU A 274 -31.49 5.33 -2.20
C GLU A 274 -30.43 5.42 -3.31
N HIS A 275 -29.78 4.30 -3.62
CA HIS A 275 -28.68 4.19 -4.61
C HIS A 275 -28.96 3.10 -5.66
N PRO A 276 -30.06 3.19 -6.43
CA PRO A 276 -30.50 2.12 -7.31
C PRO A 276 -29.52 1.83 -8.45
N PHE A 277 -28.86 2.86 -9.01
CA PHE A 277 -27.96 2.68 -10.15
C PHE A 277 -26.67 1.95 -9.75
N GLU A 278 -26.06 2.38 -8.64
CA GLU A 278 -24.82 1.81 -8.12
C GLU A 278 -25.02 0.38 -7.64
N VAL A 279 -26.12 0.11 -6.93
CA VAL A 279 -26.47 -1.25 -6.46
C VAL A 279 -26.79 -2.17 -7.63
N MET A 280 -27.50 -1.68 -8.66
CA MET A 280 -27.75 -2.46 -9.88
C MET A 280 -26.45 -2.84 -10.58
N LEU A 281 -25.51 -1.88 -10.74
CA LEU A 281 -24.21 -2.14 -11.36
C LEU A 281 -23.33 -3.08 -10.53
N TYR A 282 -23.40 -3.00 -9.20
CA TYR A 282 -22.73 -3.93 -8.30
C TYR A 282 -23.28 -5.35 -8.48
N GLY A 283 -24.61 -5.51 -8.45
CA GLY A 283 -25.26 -6.81 -8.68
C GLY A 283 -24.95 -7.38 -10.07
N MET A 284 -24.90 -6.54 -11.09
CA MET A 284 -24.51 -6.93 -12.45
C MET A 284 -23.07 -7.41 -12.54
N ARG A 285 -22.12 -6.73 -11.91
CA ARG A 285 -20.70 -7.08 -11.96
C ARG A 285 -20.38 -8.39 -11.25
N HIS A 286 -21.06 -8.64 -10.13
CA HIS A 286 -20.72 -9.76 -9.24
C HIS A 286 -21.74 -10.92 -9.27
N GLY A 287 -22.78 -10.81 -10.10
CA GLY A 287 -23.73 -11.89 -10.35
C GLY A 287 -24.85 -12.04 -9.31
N TYR A 288 -25.14 -10.99 -8.54
CA TYR A 288 -26.26 -10.96 -7.61
C TYR A 288 -27.55 -10.52 -8.34
N ALA A 289 -28.21 -11.47 -8.99
CA ALA A 289 -29.40 -11.21 -9.80
C ALA A 289 -30.59 -10.67 -8.97
N ASP A 290 -30.74 -11.13 -7.74
CA ASP A 290 -31.81 -10.73 -6.84
C ASP A 290 -31.76 -9.24 -6.47
N ILE A 291 -30.58 -8.72 -6.12
CA ILE A 291 -30.39 -7.29 -5.82
C ILE A 291 -30.44 -6.46 -7.10
N MET A 292 -29.94 -7.00 -8.22
CA MET A 292 -29.98 -6.33 -9.53
C MET A 292 -31.41 -6.06 -9.95
N ASP A 293 -32.28 -7.08 -9.93
CA ASP A 293 -33.69 -6.97 -10.33
C ASP A 293 -34.46 -5.99 -9.43
N GLN A 294 -34.14 -5.95 -8.13
CA GLN A 294 -34.75 -5.02 -7.18
C GLN A 294 -34.31 -3.58 -7.45
N ALA A 295 -33.01 -3.39 -7.66
CA ALA A 295 -32.42 -2.10 -7.95
C ALA A 295 -32.84 -1.56 -9.33
N GLU A 296 -32.96 -2.43 -10.34
CA GLU A 296 -33.45 -2.08 -11.68
C GLU A 296 -34.89 -1.56 -11.64
N LYS A 297 -35.80 -2.27 -10.96
CA LYS A 297 -37.18 -1.81 -10.79
C LYS A 297 -37.23 -0.42 -10.17
N LYS A 298 -36.38 -0.16 -9.19
CA LYS A 298 -36.27 1.15 -8.57
C LYS A 298 -35.65 2.18 -9.50
N ALA A 299 -34.61 1.83 -10.25
CA ALA A 299 -33.95 2.70 -11.22
C ALA A 299 -34.91 3.13 -12.32
N LEU A 300 -35.80 2.24 -12.80
CA LEU A 300 -36.83 2.53 -13.81
C LEU A 300 -37.88 3.55 -13.33
N GLU A 301 -38.07 3.69 -12.01
CA GLU A 301 -38.90 4.77 -11.44
C GLU A 301 -38.18 6.13 -11.42
N VAL A 302 -36.85 6.14 -11.59
CA VAL A 302 -36.00 7.34 -11.53
C VAL A 302 -35.73 7.89 -12.94
N SER A 303 -35.47 9.19 -13.06
CA SER A 303 -35.35 9.92 -14.34
C SER A 303 -34.39 9.24 -15.36
N PRO A 304 -34.83 9.01 -16.62
CA PRO A 304 -33.98 8.46 -17.69
C PRO A 304 -32.71 9.25 -17.99
N THR A 305 -32.68 10.54 -17.65
CA THR A 305 -31.48 11.39 -17.80
C THR A 305 -30.39 11.00 -16.81
N LEU A 306 -30.77 10.66 -15.58
CA LEU A 306 -29.83 10.26 -14.54
C LEU A 306 -29.23 8.87 -14.85
N ALA A 307 -30.03 7.97 -15.39
CA ALA A 307 -29.55 6.68 -15.88
C ALA A 307 -28.50 6.82 -17.00
N PHE A 308 -28.65 7.80 -17.90
CA PHE A 308 -27.68 8.05 -18.96
C PHE A 308 -26.32 8.55 -18.41
N GLU A 309 -26.34 9.35 -17.35
CA GLU A 309 -25.12 9.85 -16.71
C GLU A 309 -24.38 8.76 -15.92
N CYS A 310 -25.11 7.80 -15.34
CA CYS A 310 -24.54 6.74 -14.51
C CYS A 310 -24.05 5.52 -15.30
N PHE A 311 -24.58 5.26 -16.50
CA PHE A 311 -24.32 4.03 -17.24
C PHE A 311 -23.36 4.21 -18.42
N THR A 312 -22.66 3.13 -18.77
CA THR A 312 -22.03 3.05 -20.08
C THR A 312 -23.12 2.99 -21.15
N GLN A 313 -22.80 3.40 -22.38
CA GLN A 313 -23.75 3.44 -23.49
C GLN A 313 -24.46 2.08 -23.71
N GLN A 314 -23.74 0.97 -23.55
CA GLN A 314 -24.28 -0.38 -23.74
C GLN A 314 -25.29 -0.75 -22.64
N VAL A 315 -24.96 -0.43 -21.38
CA VAL A 315 -25.85 -0.70 -20.23
C VAL A 315 -27.10 0.18 -20.31
N TYR A 316 -26.94 1.45 -20.71
CA TYR A 316 -28.09 2.35 -20.90
C TYR A 316 -29.04 1.86 -21.98
N ILE A 317 -28.52 1.38 -23.11
CA ILE A 317 -29.37 0.83 -24.18
C ILE A 317 -30.12 -0.40 -23.68
N ALA A 318 -29.45 -1.33 -22.99
CA ALA A 318 -30.10 -2.53 -22.47
C ALA A 318 -31.22 -2.18 -21.45
N TRP A 319 -30.94 -1.23 -20.55
CA TRP A 319 -31.90 -0.75 -19.55
C TRP A 319 -33.10 -0.01 -20.18
N ALA A 320 -32.87 0.88 -21.16
CA ALA A 320 -33.94 1.61 -21.84
C ALA A 320 -34.87 0.70 -22.66
N MET A 321 -34.34 -0.42 -23.17
CA MET A 321 -35.11 -1.42 -23.90
C MET A 321 -35.95 -2.32 -22.97
N ALA A 322 -35.66 -2.36 -21.66
CA ALA A 322 -36.35 -3.16 -20.65
C ALA A 322 -37.60 -2.48 -20.03
N GLY A 323 -38.18 -1.47 -20.70
CA GLY A 323 -39.17 -0.53 -20.18
C GLY A 323 -40.41 -1.08 -19.41
N PRO A 324 -41.27 -0.20 -18.86
CA PRO A 324 -42.17 -0.50 -17.75
C PRO A 324 -43.48 -1.26 -18.11
N ALA A 325 -43.39 -2.29 -18.96
CA ALA A 325 -44.52 -3.15 -19.29
C ALA A 325 -44.14 -4.61 -19.05
N GLY A 326 -44.78 -5.22 -18.05
CA GLY A 326 -44.56 -6.61 -17.65
C GLY A 326 -44.72 -7.58 -18.81
N GLN A 327 -43.61 -8.20 -19.21
CA GLN A 327 -43.54 -9.54 -19.78
C GLN A 327 -42.16 -10.12 -19.42
N PRO A 328 -42.09 -11.36 -18.89
CA PRO A 328 -40.81 -11.99 -18.58
C PRO A 328 -40.22 -12.49 -19.89
N THR A 329 -39.51 -11.62 -20.60
CA THR A 329 -38.54 -12.07 -21.61
C THR A 329 -37.16 -11.86 -21.05
N SER A 330 -36.62 -12.96 -20.52
CA SER A 330 -35.20 -13.21 -20.33
C SER A 330 -34.45 -12.78 -21.60
N ILE A 331 -33.97 -11.54 -21.63
CA ILE A 331 -32.97 -11.07 -22.60
C ILE A 331 -31.59 -11.06 -21.91
N PHE A 332 -31.54 -10.87 -20.58
CA PHE A 332 -30.31 -10.89 -19.81
C PHE A 332 -29.74 -12.30 -19.55
N GLU A 333 -30.54 -13.36 -19.72
CA GLU A 333 -30.05 -14.75 -19.61
C GLU A 333 -29.23 -15.18 -20.85
N GLN A 334 -29.36 -14.47 -21.98
CA GLN A 334 -28.63 -14.78 -23.21
C GLN A 334 -27.27 -14.08 -23.34
N HIS A 335 -27.02 -13.00 -22.58
CA HIS A 335 -25.75 -12.27 -22.63
C HIS A 335 -24.81 -12.52 -21.44
N THR A 336 -25.30 -13.08 -20.33
CA THR A 336 -24.46 -13.47 -19.18
C THR A 336 -23.72 -14.79 -19.40
N THR A 337 -24.16 -15.64 -20.34
CA THR A 337 -23.53 -16.93 -20.60
C THR A 337 -22.19 -16.84 -21.34
N SER A 338 -21.83 -15.69 -21.92
CA SER A 338 -20.55 -15.55 -22.65
C SER A 338 -19.40 -14.95 -21.84
N TRP A 339 -19.61 -14.56 -20.57
CA TRP A 339 -18.56 -13.92 -19.77
C TRP A 339 -18.31 -14.55 -18.38
N ALA A 340 -19.05 -15.60 -18.00
CA ALA A 340 -18.83 -16.31 -16.74
C ALA A 340 -18.98 -17.84 -16.88
N ARG A 341 -17.93 -18.51 -17.36
CA ARG A 341 -17.62 -19.91 -17.02
C ARG A 341 -16.11 -20.12 -16.99
N PRO A 342 -15.50 -20.41 -15.83
CA PRO A 342 -14.30 -21.23 -15.80
C PRO A 342 -14.71 -22.63 -16.25
N VAL A 343 -14.12 -23.09 -17.35
CA VAL A 343 -14.19 -24.50 -17.74
C VAL A 343 -13.34 -25.27 -16.74
N TRP A 344 -13.99 -25.98 -15.82
CA TRP A 344 -13.32 -27.03 -15.05
C TRP A 344 -13.27 -28.28 -15.94
N THR A 345 -12.08 -28.63 -16.42
CA THR A 345 -11.77 -29.98 -16.88
C THR A 345 -11.01 -30.70 -15.78
N GLU A 346 -11.43 -31.94 -15.49
CA GLU A 346 -10.88 -32.86 -14.48
C GLU A 346 -9.36 -33.06 -14.58
#